data_AF-A0A9D7KRT5-F1
#
_entry.id   AF-A0A9D7KRT5-F1
#
_cell.length_a   1.000
_cell.length_b   1.000
_cell.length_c   1.000
_cell.angle_alpha   90.00
_cell.angle_beta   90.00
_cell.angle_gamma   90.00
#
_symmetry.space_group_name_H-M   'P 1'
#
loop_
_entity.id
_entity.type
_entity.pdbx_description
1 polymer ?
#
loop_
_entity_poly.entity_id
_entity_poly.type
_entity_poly.pdbx_seq_one_letter_code
_entity_poly.pdbx_strand_id
1 'polypeptide(L)'
;MMKFEKYLIVVFAFSTLLIACTNKEKSRQHISDMQIQVDSMLAVAEVLSPEQKAKVDELIKEYVAYSEKYPEDSLGAAYLFESARLNARKPDFQAAIEMFRKVVDKYPADDLAPKSLLSIGGIYDVTLNDYPKAEVAYKELLEKYPLQAQEYGIDIVLKTLGKSPDEILRELQAASGDSSDISNLQTEENKNQ
;
A
#
# COMPACT_ATOMS: atom_id res chain seq x y z
N MET A 1 21.96 51.25 -3.35
CA MET A 1 21.49 50.43 -4.48
C MET A 1 21.31 48.94 -4.12
N MET A 2 22.21 48.29 -3.34
CA MET A 2 22.04 46.87 -2.94
C MET A 2 20.75 46.48 -2.18
N LYS A 3 20.05 47.40 -1.51
CA LYS A 3 18.80 47.07 -0.77
C LYS A 3 17.58 46.87 -1.68
N PHE A 4 17.59 47.48 -2.86
CA PHE A 4 16.46 47.46 -3.80
C PHE A 4 16.41 46.16 -4.60
N GLU A 5 17.57 45.63 -5.01
CA GLU A 5 17.68 44.32 -5.68
C GLU A 5 17.25 43.16 -4.77
N LYS A 6 17.60 43.22 -3.48
CA LYS A 6 17.13 42.23 -2.49
C LYS A 6 15.61 42.26 -2.32
N TYR A 7 15.00 43.45 -2.34
CA TYR A 7 13.54 43.61 -2.27
C TYR A 7 12.85 43.08 -3.53
N LEU A 8 13.45 43.31 -4.69
CA LEU A 8 12.94 42.86 -5.99
C LEU A 8 12.96 41.33 -6.09
N ILE A 9 14.01 40.68 -5.60
CA ILE A 9 14.09 39.20 -5.48
C ILE A 9 13.02 38.67 -4.51
N VAL A 10 12.82 39.30 -3.36
CA VAL A 10 11.82 38.88 -2.35
C VAL A 10 10.38 39.02 -2.87
N VAL A 11 10.05 40.11 -3.58
CA VAL A 11 8.72 40.33 -4.17
C VAL A 11 8.46 39.35 -5.33
N PHE A 12 9.47 39.07 -6.17
CA PHE A 12 9.33 38.10 -7.27
C PHE A 12 9.13 36.68 -6.72
N ALA A 13 9.91 36.27 -5.72
CA ALA A 13 9.78 34.98 -5.04
C ALA A 13 8.41 34.78 -4.36
N PHE A 14 7.85 35.85 -3.78
CA PHE A 14 6.52 35.81 -3.16
C PHE A 14 5.41 35.67 -4.22
N SER A 15 5.54 36.37 -5.36
CA SER A 15 4.57 36.28 -6.46
C SER A 15 4.52 34.89 -7.12
N THR A 16 5.67 34.23 -7.30
CA THR A 16 5.74 32.87 -7.85
C THR A 16 5.18 31.82 -6.91
N LEU A 17 5.35 32.02 -5.59
CA LEU A 17 4.80 31.13 -4.57
C LEU A 17 3.27 31.17 -4.56
N LEU A 18 2.66 32.35 -4.68
CA LEU A 18 1.21 32.51 -4.74
C LEU A 18 0.61 31.80 -5.97
N ILE A 19 1.24 31.93 -7.14
CA ILE A 19 0.77 31.26 -8.38
C ILE A 19 0.87 29.74 -8.24
N ALA A 20 1.98 29.21 -7.71
CA ALA A 20 2.16 27.77 -7.49
C ALA A 20 1.10 27.19 -6.54
N CYS A 21 0.79 27.88 -5.44
CA CYS A 21 -0.28 27.49 -4.52
C CYS A 21 -1.65 27.46 -5.20
N THR A 22 -1.98 28.47 -6.03
CA THR A 22 -3.27 28.47 -6.74
C THR A 22 -3.41 27.36 -7.77
N ASN A 23 -2.32 26.97 -8.45
CA ASN A 23 -2.34 25.88 -9.41
C ASN A 23 -2.46 24.50 -8.75
N LYS A 24 -1.81 24.32 -7.60
CA LYS A 24 -1.91 23.10 -6.79
C LYS A 24 -3.36 22.87 -6.32
N GLU A 25 -4.00 23.90 -5.80
CA GLU A 25 -5.38 23.82 -5.32
C GLU A 25 -6.37 23.54 -6.45
N LYS A 26 -6.18 24.15 -7.62
CA LYS A 26 -6.99 23.83 -8.82
C LYS A 26 -6.83 22.38 -9.25
N SER A 27 -5.62 21.84 -9.25
CA SER A 27 -5.38 20.43 -9.55
C SER A 27 -6.09 19.51 -8.55
N ARG A 28 -6.02 19.84 -7.24
CA ARG A 28 -6.73 19.08 -6.19
C ARG A 28 -8.24 19.08 -6.40
N GLN A 29 -8.81 20.26 -6.65
CA GLN A 29 -10.25 20.38 -6.88
C GLN A 29 -10.69 19.57 -8.10
N HIS A 30 -9.95 19.68 -9.20
CA HIS A 30 -10.24 18.91 -10.41
C HIS A 30 -10.21 17.40 -10.16
N ILE A 31 -9.18 16.92 -9.47
CA ILE A 31 -9.07 15.50 -9.07
C ILE A 31 -10.25 15.11 -8.17
N SER A 32 -10.60 15.94 -7.19
CA SER A 32 -11.74 15.69 -6.29
C SER A 32 -13.06 15.54 -7.05
N ASP A 33 -13.30 16.36 -8.06
CA ASP A 33 -14.52 16.29 -8.87
C ASP A 33 -14.56 14.98 -9.68
N MET A 34 -13.42 14.56 -10.23
CA MET A 34 -13.29 13.28 -10.94
C MET A 34 -13.44 12.07 -10.00
N GLN A 35 -12.85 12.15 -8.81
CA GLN A 35 -12.97 11.13 -7.75
C GLN A 35 -14.43 10.85 -7.43
N ILE A 36 -15.22 11.89 -7.16
CA ILE A 36 -16.65 11.75 -6.84
C ILE A 36 -17.41 11.04 -7.97
N GLN A 37 -17.12 11.39 -9.23
CA GLN A 37 -17.76 10.76 -10.38
C GLN A 37 -17.37 9.30 -10.53
N VAL A 38 -16.08 8.99 -10.39
CA VAL A 38 -15.56 7.62 -10.45
C VAL A 38 -16.14 6.79 -9.31
N ASP A 39 -16.13 7.28 -8.07
CA ASP A 39 -16.66 6.57 -6.91
C ASP A 39 -18.15 6.24 -7.05
N SER A 40 -18.95 7.22 -7.51
CA SER A 40 -20.38 7.01 -7.78
C SER A 40 -20.60 5.94 -8.86
N MET A 41 -19.84 5.99 -9.95
CA MET A 41 -19.87 4.99 -11.02
C MET A 41 -19.47 3.60 -10.52
N LEU A 42 -18.45 3.55 -9.68
CA LEU A 42 -17.86 2.36 -9.11
C LEU A 42 -18.74 1.70 -8.03
N ALA A 43 -19.61 2.44 -7.34
CA ALA A 43 -20.47 1.92 -6.28
C ALA A 43 -21.49 0.87 -6.77
N VAL A 44 -21.89 0.94 -8.05
CA VAL A 44 -22.92 0.07 -8.65
C VAL A 44 -22.33 -0.90 -9.69
N ALA A 45 -21.04 -0.80 -9.99
CA ALA A 45 -20.41 -1.58 -11.04
C ALA A 45 -19.80 -2.89 -10.51
N GLU A 46 -20.41 -4.02 -10.86
CA GLU A 46 -19.85 -5.36 -10.64
C GLU A 46 -18.66 -5.63 -11.56
N VAL A 47 -18.80 -5.31 -12.86
CA VAL A 47 -17.76 -5.43 -13.88
C VAL A 47 -17.69 -4.11 -14.66
N LEU A 48 -16.47 -3.59 -14.85
CA LEU A 48 -16.26 -2.33 -15.53
C LEU A 48 -16.37 -2.48 -17.05
N SER A 49 -17.25 -1.68 -17.65
CA SER A 49 -17.31 -1.51 -19.11
C SER A 49 -16.03 -0.82 -19.64
N PRO A 50 -15.73 -0.89 -20.95
CA PRO A 50 -14.60 -0.17 -21.53
C PRO A 50 -14.63 1.34 -21.26
N GLU A 51 -15.80 1.96 -21.30
CA GLU A 51 -15.96 3.39 -21.01
C GLU A 51 -15.66 3.70 -19.54
N GLN A 52 -16.14 2.85 -18.61
CA GLN A 52 -15.86 3.02 -17.18
C GLN A 52 -14.38 2.84 -16.88
N LYS A 53 -13.72 1.88 -17.53
CA LYS A 53 -12.25 1.69 -17.41
C LYS A 53 -11.51 2.94 -17.89
N ALA A 54 -11.89 3.52 -19.03
CA ALA A 54 -11.28 4.73 -19.55
C ALA A 54 -11.40 5.91 -18.56
N LYS A 55 -12.56 6.12 -17.93
CA LYS A 55 -12.75 7.16 -16.90
C LYS A 55 -11.87 6.92 -15.66
N VAL A 56 -11.72 5.67 -15.24
CA VAL A 56 -10.80 5.31 -14.15
C VAL A 56 -9.35 5.59 -14.56
N ASP A 57 -8.96 5.26 -15.79
CA ASP A 57 -7.61 5.51 -16.30
C ASP A 57 -7.29 7.01 -16.40
N GLU A 58 -8.28 7.84 -16.77
CA GLU A 58 -8.15 9.29 -16.75
C GLU A 58 -7.89 9.82 -15.33
N LEU A 59 -8.63 9.34 -14.33
CA LEU A 59 -8.39 9.73 -12.93
C LEU A 59 -7.01 9.27 -12.44
N ILE A 60 -6.60 8.04 -12.74
CA ILE A 60 -5.26 7.52 -12.41
C ILE A 60 -4.17 8.43 -13.00
N LYS A 61 -4.35 8.88 -14.24
CA LYS A 61 -3.40 9.78 -14.90
C LYS A 61 -3.28 11.11 -14.15
N GLU A 62 -4.39 11.70 -13.70
CA GLU A 62 -4.36 12.94 -12.92
C GLU A 62 -3.71 12.75 -11.55
N TYR A 63 -3.97 11.63 -10.86
CA TYR A 63 -3.28 11.26 -9.62
C TYR A 63 -1.75 11.17 -9.80
N VAL A 64 -1.30 10.44 -10.83
CA VAL A 64 0.13 10.27 -11.12
C VAL A 64 0.75 11.62 -11.46
N ALA A 65 0.14 12.39 -12.35
CA ALA A 65 0.61 13.71 -12.74
C ALA A 65 0.71 14.67 -11.54
N TYR A 66 -0.26 14.61 -10.61
CA TYR A 66 -0.20 15.37 -9.37
C TYR A 66 1.00 14.99 -8.51
N SER A 67 1.21 13.69 -8.28
CA SER A 67 2.31 13.18 -7.46
C SER A 67 3.69 13.52 -8.04
N GLU A 68 3.81 13.64 -9.36
CA GLU A 68 5.03 14.02 -10.05
C GLU A 68 5.26 15.53 -10.03
N LYS A 69 4.18 16.31 -10.13
CA LYS A 69 4.24 17.77 -10.15
C LYS A 69 4.41 18.37 -8.75
N TYR A 70 3.90 17.72 -7.71
CA TYR A 70 3.94 18.20 -6.32
C TYR A 70 4.51 17.12 -5.39
N PRO A 71 5.77 16.67 -5.57
CA PRO A 71 6.35 15.55 -4.83
C PRO A 71 6.50 15.78 -3.32
N GLU A 72 6.60 17.05 -2.89
CA GLU A 72 6.66 17.43 -1.47
C GLU A 72 5.28 17.42 -0.79
N ASP A 73 4.20 17.23 -1.55
CA ASP A 73 2.86 17.15 -0.98
C ASP A 73 2.54 15.73 -0.55
N SER A 74 2.27 15.53 0.72
CA SER A 74 1.92 14.20 1.26
C SER A 74 0.71 13.57 0.58
N LEU A 75 -0.19 14.39 0.02
CA LEU A 75 -1.34 13.90 -0.76
C LEU A 75 -0.92 13.07 -1.98
N GLY A 76 0.29 13.26 -2.50
CA GLY A 76 0.84 12.45 -3.57
C GLY A 76 0.93 10.97 -3.21
N ALA A 77 1.21 10.63 -1.94
CA ALA A 77 1.20 9.24 -1.45
C ALA A 77 -0.20 8.64 -1.56
N ALA A 78 -1.23 9.37 -1.10
CA ALA A 78 -2.62 8.94 -1.17
C ALA A 78 -3.11 8.76 -2.62
N TYR A 79 -2.77 9.67 -3.52
CA TYR A 79 -3.12 9.56 -4.93
C TYR A 79 -2.45 8.36 -5.62
N LEU A 80 -1.17 8.08 -5.34
CA LEU A 80 -0.52 6.88 -5.87
C LEU A 80 -1.10 5.60 -5.27
N PHE A 81 -1.44 5.59 -3.98
CA PHE A 81 -2.08 4.46 -3.33
C PHE A 81 -3.47 4.17 -3.94
N GLU A 82 -4.28 5.20 -4.16
CA GLU A 82 -5.58 5.05 -4.81
C GLU A 82 -5.45 4.65 -6.29
N SER A 83 -4.46 5.18 -7.02
CA SER A 83 -4.12 4.69 -8.36
C SER A 83 -3.84 3.19 -8.37
N ALA A 84 -3.12 2.68 -7.37
CA ALA A 84 -2.80 1.27 -7.25
C ALA A 84 -4.08 0.44 -7.01
N ARG A 85 -4.94 0.87 -6.08
CA ARG A 85 -6.23 0.21 -5.79
C ARG A 85 -7.16 0.17 -7.00
N LEU A 86 -7.23 1.26 -7.75
CA LEU A 86 -8.03 1.33 -8.98
C LEU A 86 -7.49 0.38 -10.07
N ASN A 87 -6.17 0.25 -10.21
CA ASN A 87 -5.58 -0.73 -11.13
C ASN A 87 -5.82 -2.18 -10.67
N ALA A 88 -5.72 -2.47 -9.37
CA ALA A 88 -6.02 -3.80 -8.83
C ALA A 88 -7.50 -4.16 -9.03
N ARG A 89 -8.41 -3.18 -8.89
CA ARG A 89 -9.83 -3.35 -9.24
C ARG A 89 -10.04 -3.57 -10.74
N LYS A 90 -9.20 -2.97 -11.58
CA LYS A 90 -9.16 -3.17 -13.04
C LYS A 90 -8.19 -4.31 -13.43
N PRO A 91 -8.30 -5.50 -12.83
CA PRO A 91 -7.24 -6.53 -12.63
C PRO A 91 -5.89 -6.34 -13.37
N ASP A 92 -5.30 -5.15 -13.26
CA ASP A 92 -4.03 -4.77 -13.86
C ASP A 92 -3.03 -4.74 -12.71
N PHE A 93 -2.71 -5.96 -12.26
CA PHE A 93 -1.91 -6.17 -11.08
C PHE A 93 -0.50 -5.62 -11.25
N GLN A 94 0.03 -5.61 -12.48
CA GLN A 94 1.34 -5.04 -12.75
C GLN A 94 1.32 -3.52 -12.58
N ALA A 95 0.33 -2.82 -13.13
CA ALA A 95 0.18 -1.37 -12.90
C ALA A 95 -0.11 -1.06 -11.42
N ALA A 96 -0.90 -1.89 -10.74
CA ALA A 96 -1.17 -1.74 -9.31
C ALA A 96 0.11 -1.82 -8.48
N ILE A 97 0.93 -2.86 -8.71
CA ILE A 97 2.23 -3.04 -8.04
C ILE A 97 3.17 -1.87 -8.34
N GLU A 98 3.22 -1.37 -9.57
CA GLU A 98 4.03 -0.20 -9.92
C GLU A 98 3.63 1.04 -9.11
N MET A 99 2.33 1.31 -8.97
CA MET A 99 1.85 2.47 -8.22
C MET A 99 2.11 2.33 -6.71
N PHE A 100 1.87 1.14 -6.14
CA PHE A 100 2.25 0.87 -4.73
C PHE A 100 3.76 1.03 -4.52
N ARG A 101 4.59 0.56 -5.46
CA ARG A 101 6.05 0.71 -5.38
C ARG A 101 6.45 2.18 -5.39
N LYS A 102 5.81 3.03 -6.20
CA LYS A 102 6.03 4.48 -6.19
C LYS A 102 5.69 5.12 -4.82
N VAL A 103 4.69 4.62 -4.09
CA VAL A 103 4.41 5.09 -2.71
C VAL A 103 5.61 4.81 -1.82
N VAL A 104 6.11 3.57 -1.83
CA VAL A 104 7.24 3.14 -1.00
C VAL A 104 8.51 3.94 -1.32
N ASP A 105 8.78 4.16 -2.60
CA ASP A 105 10.03 4.79 -3.04
C ASP A 105 10.01 6.32 -2.86
N LYS A 106 8.88 6.97 -3.11
CA LYS A 106 8.76 8.45 -3.05
C LYS A 106 8.31 8.97 -1.69
N TYR A 107 7.53 8.19 -0.95
CA TYR A 107 6.93 8.60 0.33
C TYR A 107 7.26 7.58 1.44
N PRO A 108 8.55 7.23 1.67
CA PRO A 108 8.92 6.15 2.57
C PRO A 108 8.54 6.40 4.04
N ALA A 109 8.31 7.66 4.44
CA ALA A 109 7.89 8.03 5.79
C ALA A 109 6.36 8.14 5.96
N ASP A 110 5.59 7.99 4.89
CA ASP A 110 4.13 8.04 4.94
C ASP A 110 3.56 6.70 5.43
N ASP A 111 2.47 6.74 6.20
CA ASP A 111 1.80 5.53 6.73
C ASP A 111 1.25 4.61 5.64
N LEU A 112 1.14 5.09 4.40
CA LEU A 112 0.77 4.29 3.23
C LEU A 112 1.92 3.47 2.66
N ALA A 113 3.18 3.77 2.97
CA ALA A 113 4.32 3.00 2.47
C ALA A 113 4.33 1.54 2.98
N PRO A 114 4.22 1.25 4.29
CA PRO A 114 4.11 -0.13 4.77
C PRO A 114 2.86 -0.84 4.23
N LYS A 115 1.72 -0.13 4.14
CA LYS A 115 0.48 -0.67 3.54
C LYS A 115 0.65 -1.02 2.06
N SER A 116 1.48 -0.27 1.34
CA SER A 116 1.79 -0.53 -0.07
C SER A 116 2.62 -1.78 -0.24
N LEU A 117 3.65 -2.00 0.60
CA LEU A 117 4.41 -3.26 0.60
C LEU A 117 3.56 -4.47 0.98
N LEU A 118 2.69 -4.33 1.99
CA LEU A 118 1.71 -5.36 2.34
C LEU A 118 0.83 -5.70 1.13
N SER A 119 0.34 -4.68 0.42
CA SER A 119 -0.52 -4.84 -0.75
C SER A 119 0.21 -5.50 -1.93
N ILE A 120 1.48 -5.14 -2.19
CA ILE A 120 2.31 -5.79 -3.21
C ILE A 120 2.50 -7.27 -2.87
N GLY A 121 2.83 -7.59 -1.62
CA GLY A 121 2.96 -8.96 -1.15
C GLY A 121 1.67 -9.74 -1.33
N GLY A 122 0.53 -9.19 -0.90
CA GLY A 122 -0.79 -9.82 -1.05
C GLY A 122 -1.21 -10.05 -2.51
N ILE A 123 -0.86 -9.14 -3.43
CA ILE A 123 -1.11 -9.36 -4.87
C ILE A 123 -0.30 -10.56 -5.38
N TYR A 124 0.99 -10.63 -5.08
CA TYR A 124 1.81 -11.77 -5.51
C TYR A 124 1.39 -13.08 -4.85
N ASP A 125 1.07 -13.05 -3.56
CA ASP A 125 0.70 -14.20 -2.75
C ASP A 125 -0.66 -14.78 -3.15
N VAL A 126 -1.72 -13.97 -3.02
CA VAL A 126 -3.11 -14.43 -3.12
C VAL A 126 -3.60 -14.43 -4.56
N THR A 127 -3.18 -13.45 -5.36
CA THR A 127 -3.76 -13.23 -6.69
C THR A 127 -2.94 -13.90 -7.79
N LEU A 128 -1.62 -13.77 -7.74
CA LEU A 128 -0.72 -14.27 -8.76
C LEU A 128 -0.10 -15.64 -8.42
N ASN A 129 -0.19 -16.08 -7.16
CA ASN A 129 0.49 -17.28 -6.64
C ASN A 129 2.00 -17.30 -6.92
N ASP A 130 2.62 -16.11 -6.97
CA ASP A 130 4.06 -15.93 -7.15
C ASP A 130 4.72 -15.74 -5.77
N TYR A 131 4.77 -16.84 -5.02
CA TYR A 131 5.30 -16.85 -3.65
C TYR A 131 6.71 -16.27 -3.53
N PRO A 132 7.67 -16.53 -4.45
CA PRO A 132 8.98 -15.89 -4.39
C PRO A 132 8.92 -14.36 -4.41
N LYS A 133 8.05 -13.76 -5.24
CA LYS A 133 7.89 -12.30 -5.26
C LYS A 133 7.11 -11.77 -4.07
N ALA A 134 6.13 -12.52 -3.56
CA ALA A 134 5.45 -12.19 -2.31
C ALA A 134 6.44 -12.13 -1.15
N GLU A 135 7.31 -13.13 -1.03
CA GLU A 135 8.35 -13.21 -0.01
C GLU A 135 9.27 -11.97 -0.04
N VAL A 136 9.69 -11.54 -1.23
CA VAL A 136 10.52 -10.33 -1.39
C VAL A 136 9.83 -9.10 -0.82
N ALA A 137 8.55 -8.87 -1.15
CA ALA A 137 7.81 -7.70 -0.66
C ALA A 137 7.57 -7.75 0.87
N TYR A 138 7.22 -8.93 1.40
CA TYR A 138 7.02 -9.12 2.84
C TYR A 138 8.32 -8.99 3.65
N LYS A 139 9.45 -9.48 3.13
CA LYS A 139 10.76 -9.27 3.77
C LYS A 139 11.18 -7.81 3.76
N GLU A 140 10.95 -7.12 2.64
CA GLU A 140 11.19 -5.68 2.57
C GLU A 140 10.35 -4.90 3.59
N LEU A 141 9.09 -5.31 3.80
CA LEU A 141 8.21 -4.75 4.82
C LEU A 141 8.75 -4.97 6.24
N LEU A 142 9.23 -6.18 6.56
CA LEU A 142 9.88 -6.48 7.84
C LEU A 142 11.14 -5.65 8.08
N GLU A 143 11.94 -5.46 7.04
CA GLU A 143 13.20 -4.72 7.13
C GLU A 143 12.98 -3.21 7.31
N LYS A 144 12.12 -2.62 6.48
CA LYS A 144 11.90 -1.16 6.45
C LYS A 144 10.90 -0.67 7.49
N TYR A 145 9.90 -1.48 7.83
CA TYR A 145 8.77 -1.10 8.67
C TYR A 145 8.45 -2.18 9.72
N PRO A 146 9.41 -2.52 10.60
CA PRO A 146 9.30 -3.67 11.50
C PRO A 146 8.08 -3.61 12.43
N LEU A 147 7.68 -2.42 12.88
CA LEU A 147 6.51 -2.24 13.74
C LEU A 147 5.21 -2.59 13.00
N GLN A 148 5.04 -2.07 11.78
CA GLN A 148 3.86 -2.36 10.95
C GLN A 148 3.86 -3.81 10.48
N ALA A 149 5.03 -4.36 10.14
CA ALA A 149 5.16 -5.76 9.79
C ALA A 149 4.75 -6.70 10.94
N GLN A 150 5.07 -6.33 12.19
CA GLN A 150 4.61 -7.05 13.37
C GLN A 150 3.09 -6.92 13.54
N GLU A 151 2.53 -5.71 13.40
CA GLU A 151 1.08 -5.47 13.46
C GLU A 151 0.31 -6.31 12.43
N TYR A 152 0.87 -6.47 11.22
CA TYR A 152 0.28 -7.27 10.15
C TYR A 152 0.58 -8.77 10.26
N GLY A 153 1.37 -9.22 11.24
CA GLY A 153 1.71 -10.63 11.42
C GLY A 153 2.54 -11.23 10.29
N ILE A 154 3.43 -10.44 9.68
CA ILE A 154 4.19 -10.85 8.48
C ILE A 154 5.13 -12.03 8.74
N ASP A 155 5.59 -12.22 9.97
CA ASP A 155 6.41 -13.38 10.33
C ASP A 155 5.65 -14.71 10.17
N ILE A 156 4.35 -14.71 10.49
CA ILE A 156 3.47 -15.87 10.28
C ILE A 156 3.23 -16.06 8.79
N VAL A 157 2.89 -14.97 8.08
CA VAL A 157 2.65 -15.01 6.62
C VAL A 157 3.84 -15.65 5.90
N LEU A 158 5.06 -15.22 6.19
CA LEU A 158 6.27 -15.79 5.59
C LEU A 158 6.50 -17.26 5.95
N LYS A 159 6.20 -17.68 7.19
CA LYS A 159 6.33 -19.08 7.60
C LYS A 159 5.32 -19.98 6.91
N THR A 160 4.14 -19.47 6.54
CA THR A 160 3.07 -20.25 5.91
C THR A 160 3.00 -20.05 4.39
N LEU A 161 3.79 -19.15 3.83
CA LEU A 161 3.74 -18.76 2.43
C LEU A 161 3.92 -19.97 1.50
N GLY A 162 2.94 -20.21 0.62
CA GLY A 162 2.95 -21.32 -0.33
C GLY A 162 2.80 -22.71 0.29
N LYS A 163 2.62 -22.84 1.62
CA LYS A 163 2.44 -24.14 2.29
C LYS A 163 0.98 -24.60 2.22
N SER A 164 0.80 -25.91 2.08
CA SER A 164 -0.52 -26.54 2.24
C SER A 164 -0.96 -26.58 3.73
N PRO A 165 -2.27 -26.70 4.01
CA PRO A 165 -2.77 -26.88 5.38
C PRO A 165 -2.12 -28.05 6.11
N ASP A 166 -1.85 -29.16 5.41
CA ASP A 166 -1.23 -30.37 5.99
C ASP A 166 0.24 -30.17 6.35
N GLU A 167 0.98 -29.35 5.59
CA GLU A 167 2.35 -28.96 5.95
C GLU A 167 2.35 -28.08 7.19
N ILE A 168 1.48 -27.07 7.24
CA ILE A 168 1.34 -26.19 8.40
C ILE A 168 0.96 -26.98 9.65
N LEU A 169 -0.03 -27.88 9.56
CA LEU A 169 -0.46 -28.70 10.68
C LEU A 169 0.66 -29.60 11.21
N ARG A 170 1.43 -30.23 10.32
CA ARG A 170 2.58 -31.07 10.71
C ARG A 170 3.66 -30.27 11.44
N GLU A 171 3.98 -29.08 10.96
CA GLU A 171 4.98 -28.21 11.60
C GLU A 171 4.51 -27.72 12.98
N LEU A 172 3.23 -27.34 13.11
CA LEU A 172 2.64 -26.94 14.39
C LEU A 172 2.62 -28.10 15.38
N GLN A 173 2.24 -29.31 14.94
CA GLN A 173 2.27 -30.51 15.76
C GLN A 173 3.68 -30.83 16.23
N ALA A 174 4.68 -30.76 15.35
CA ALA A 174 6.08 -30.96 15.72
C ALA A 174 6.57 -29.92 16.75
N ALA A 175 6.21 -28.64 16.58
CA ALA A 175 6.55 -27.58 17.54
C ALA A 175 5.87 -27.75 18.91
N SER A 176 4.64 -28.29 18.94
CA SER A 176 3.88 -28.56 20.18
C SER A 176 4.25 -29.90 20.83
N GLY A 177 4.72 -30.88 20.06
CA GLY A 177 5.16 -32.19 20.54
C GLY A 177 6.43 -32.12 21.40
N ASP A 178 7.21 -31.05 21.26
CA ASP A 178 8.37 -30.76 22.12
C ASP A 178 7.96 -30.17 23.49
N SER A 179 6.68 -29.82 23.70
CA SER A 179 6.13 -29.42 25.01
C SER A 179 5.46 -30.57 25.77
N SER A 180 5.71 -31.82 25.37
CA SER A 180 5.06 -33.02 25.92
C SER A 180 5.64 -33.55 27.24
N ASP A 181 6.11 -32.66 28.13
CA ASP A 181 6.23 -32.95 29.57
C ASP A 181 4.88 -32.78 30.33
N ILE A 182 3.78 -32.49 29.63
CA ILE A 182 2.42 -32.41 30.23
C ILE A 182 1.74 -33.78 30.31
N SER A 183 2.36 -34.88 29.83
CA SER A 183 1.78 -36.23 29.93
C SER A 183 1.71 -36.80 31.35
N ASN A 184 2.26 -36.13 32.37
CA ASN A 184 2.34 -36.65 33.73
C ASN A 184 1.34 -36.05 34.75
N LEU A 185 0.43 -35.15 34.33
CA LEU A 185 -0.56 -34.58 35.26
C LEU A 185 -1.95 -35.22 35.20
N GLN A 186 -2.21 -36.15 34.27
CA GLN A 186 -3.50 -36.87 34.21
C GLN A 186 -3.44 -38.30 34.75
N THR A 187 -2.28 -38.76 35.26
CA THR A 187 -2.12 -40.14 35.77
C THR A 187 -2.11 -40.26 37.30
N GLU A 188 -2.04 -39.17 38.07
CA GLU A 188 -2.10 -39.24 39.54
C GLU A 188 -3.50 -39.01 40.14
N GLU A 189 -4.45 -38.37 39.45
CA GLU A 189 -5.82 -38.20 39.97
C GLU A 189 -6.71 -39.45 39.84
N ASN A 190 -6.37 -40.41 38.96
CA ASN A 190 -7.14 -41.64 38.76
C ASN A 190 -6.63 -42.85 39.56
N LYS A 191 -5.76 -42.65 40.55
CA LYS A 191 -5.33 -43.70 41.49
C LYS A 191 -5.84 -43.52 42.93
N ASN A 192 -6.60 -42.46 43.22
CA ASN A 192 -7.10 -42.15 44.57
C ASN A 192 -8.63 -41.96 44.65
N GLN A 193 -9.41 -42.58 43.75
CA GLN A 193 -10.85 -42.78 43.93
C GLN A 193 -11.23 -44.25 43.82
#